data_AF-A0AAU2XNP9-F1
#
_entry.id   AF-A0AAU2XNP9-F1
#
_cell.length_a   1.000
_cell.length_b   1.000
_cell.length_c   1.000
_cell.angle_alpha   90.00
_cell.angle_beta   90.00
_cell.angle_gamma   90.00
#
_symmetry.space_group_name_H-M   'P 1'
#
loop_
_entity.id
_entity.type
_entity.pdbx_description
1 polymer ?
#
loop_
_entity_poly.entity_id
_entity_poly.type
_entity_poly.pdbx_seq_one_letter_code
_entity_poly.pdbx_strand_id
1 'polypeptide(L)'
;MTTETVPTAVLPPPRPGPAWLPDPGTYGAAPDRCITELTARFGPLTTLRRRLTALAADLTVAPEPEDCVLSLELAGRVLRGRVLTFVSTSITPEADGSRLRVLGELALADAPAPAALTLRVVDRAADRLLALGTLGLPYGPVRRTTGLTLPRTRPADRIRLLVAAEFTCPA
;
A
#
# COMPACT_ATOMS: atom_id res chain seq x y z
N MET A 1 28.84 -38.73 40.49
CA MET A 1 28.17 -37.49 40.06
C MET A 1 28.70 -37.15 38.68
N THR A 2 27.86 -37.30 37.66
CA THR A 2 28.21 -37.04 36.26
C THR A 2 27.68 -35.66 35.90
N THR A 3 28.58 -34.73 35.61
CA THR A 3 28.24 -33.38 35.17
C THR A 3 27.97 -33.43 33.66
N GLU A 4 26.71 -33.24 33.28
CA GLU A 4 26.29 -33.22 31.87
C GLU A 4 26.34 -31.77 31.36
N THR A 5 27.17 -31.49 30.35
CA THR A 5 27.25 -30.17 29.71
C THR A 5 26.26 -30.14 28.55
N VAL A 6 25.17 -29.39 28.71
CA VAL A 6 24.21 -29.14 27.63
C VAL A 6 24.87 -28.25 26.57
N PRO A 7 24.84 -28.60 25.27
CA PRO A 7 25.40 -27.76 24.22
C PRO A 7 24.63 -26.44 24.16
N THR A 8 25.35 -25.31 24.20
CA THR A 8 24.78 -24.00 23.91
C THR A 8 24.18 -24.04 22.51
N ALA A 9 22.85 -23.96 22.42
CA ALA A 9 22.16 -23.85 21.15
C ALA A 9 22.66 -22.59 20.42
N VAL A 10 23.23 -22.77 19.22
CA VAL A 10 23.61 -21.66 18.35
C VAL A 10 22.31 -21.02 17.88
N LEU A 11 22.02 -19.80 18.36
CA LEU A 11 20.89 -19.02 17.86
C LEU A 11 21.09 -18.80 16.35
N PRO A 12 20.04 -18.97 15.52
CA PRO A 12 20.13 -18.63 14.11
C PRO A 12 20.53 -17.14 13.98
N PRO A 13 21.28 -16.78 12.93
CA PRO A 13 21.71 -15.41 12.72
C PRO A 13 20.47 -14.49 12.69
N PRO A 14 20.58 -13.27 13.26
CA PRO A 14 19.49 -12.32 13.24
C PRO A 14 19.07 -12.05 11.79
N ARG A 15 17.76 -12.12 11.56
CA ARG A 15 17.16 -11.80 10.26
C ARG A 15 17.54 -10.36 9.87
N PRO A 16 18.12 -10.14 8.69
CA PRO A 16 18.41 -8.79 8.21
C PRO A 16 17.10 -8.06 7.89
N GLY A 17 17.04 -6.76 8.18
CA GLY A 17 15.91 -5.92 7.84
C GLY A 17 14.85 -5.75 8.94
N PRO A 18 13.87 -4.87 8.69
CA PRO A 18 12.82 -4.58 9.65
C PRO A 18 11.97 -5.82 9.95
N ALA A 19 11.92 -6.21 11.24
CA ALA A 19 11.21 -7.39 11.71
C ALA A 19 9.68 -7.37 11.49
N TRP A 20 9.13 -6.31 10.90
CA TRP A 20 7.71 -6.10 10.55
C TRP A 20 7.45 -6.10 9.03
N LEU A 21 8.47 -6.27 8.18
CA LEU A 21 8.35 -6.53 6.74
C LEU A 21 8.80 -7.96 6.39
N PRO A 22 8.59 -8.41 5.13
CA PRO A 22 9.29 -9.56 4.55
C PRO A 22 10.81 -9.39 4.53
N ASP A 23 11.54 -10.38 4.01
CA ASP A 23 12.99 -10.30 3.90
C ASP A 23 13.40 -9.19 2.92
N PRO A 24 14.60 -8.62 3.05
CA PRO A 24 15.09 -7.67 2.05
C PRO A 24 15.01 -8.25 0.63
N GLY A 25 14.45 -7.49 -0.30
CA GLY A 25 14.16 -7.95 -1.66
C GLY A 25 13.16 -7.05 -2.38
N THR A 26 12.91 -7.35 -3.65
CA THR A 26 11.92 -6.65 -4.47
C THR A 26 10.69 -7.54 -4.63
N TYR A 27 9.53 -7.01 -4.29
CA TYR A 27 8.27 -7.72 -4.30
C TYR A 27 7.32 -7.05 -5.27
N GLY A 28 6.69 -7.82 -6.14
CA GLY A 28 5.63 -7.36 -7.02
C GLY A 28 4.29 -7.96 -6.61
N ALA A 29 3.21 -7.19 -6.77
CA ALA A 29 1.86 -7.74 -6.73
C ALA A 29 1.36 -7.95 -8.17
N ALA A 30 1.09 -9.21 -8.53
CA ALA A 30 0.53 -9.54 -9.83
C ALA A 30 -0.82 -8.82 -10.03
N PRO A 31 -1.20 -8.43 -11.27
CA PRO A 31 -2.43 -7.66 -11.50
C PRO A 31 -3.71 -8.34 -11.02
N ASP A 32 -3.76 -9.68 -10.99
CA ASP A 32 -4.87 -10.49 -10.48
C ASP A 32 -4.87 -10.60 -8.95
N ARG A 33 -3.74 -10.31 -8.31
CA ARG A 33 -3.53 -10.30 -6.85
C ARG A 33 -3.48 -8.89 -6.26
N CYS A 34 -3.77 -7.87 -7.08
CA CYS A 34 -3.88 -6.48 -6.67
C CYS A 34 -5.25 -5.92 -7.04
N ILE A 35 -6.16 -5.87 -6.07
CA ILE A 35 -7.50 -5.32 -6.22
C ILE A 35 -7.49 -3.89 -5.70
N THR A 36 -7.79 -2.93 -6.57
CA THR A 36 -7.90 -1.53 -6.18
C THR A 36 -9.27 -0.96 -6.48
N GLU A 37 -9.74 -0.11 -5.58
CA GLU A 37 -11.09 0.42 -5.66
C GLU A 37 -11.19 1.85 -5.17
N LEU A 38 -11.76 2.69 -6.03
CA LEU A 38 -12.13 4.05 -5.73
C LEU A 38 -13.56 4.08 -5.18
N THR A 39 -13.71 4.63 -3.97
CA THR A 39 -15.00 4.76 -3.28
C THR A 39 -15.29 6.21 -2.92
N ALA A 40 -16.49 6.68 -3.23
CA ALA A 40 -17.01 7.95 -2.73
C ALA A 40 -18.28 7.70 -1.90
N ARG A 41 -18.41 8.43 -0.78
CA ARG A 41 -19.57 8.39 0.11
C ARG A 41 -20.44 9.63 -0.12
N PHE A 42 -21.77 9.46 -0.17
CA PHE A 42 -22.75 10.54 -0.12
C PHE A 42 -23.52 10.46 1.21
N GLY A 43 -23.07 11.23 2.20
CA GLY A 43 -23.63 11.12 3.56
C GLY A 43 -23.36 9.73 4.17
N PRO A 44 -24.33 9.07 4.82
CA PRO A 44 -24.13 7.74 5.40
C PRO A 44 -24.05 6.62 4.34
N LEU A 45 -24.37 6.91 3.08
CA LEU A 45 -24.42 5.91 2.02
C LEU A 45 -23.13 5.92 1.20
N THR A 46 -22.58 4.74 0.91
CA THR A 46 -21.53 4.59 -0.11
C THR A 46 -22.22 4.55 -1.47
N THR A 47 -21.75 5.36 -2.40
CA THR A 47 -22.58 5.72 -3.55
C THR A 47 -21.86 5.72 -4.88
N LEU A 48 -20.53 5.73 -4.87
CA LEU A 48 -19.73 5.40 -6.04
C LEU A 48 -18.68 4.37 -5.61
N ARG A 49 -18.64 3.27 -6.36
CA ARG A 49 -17.63 2.22 -6.23
C ARG A 49 -17.13 1.89 -7.63
N ARG A 50 -15.85 2.12 -7.89
CA ARG A 50 -15.22 1.86 -9.19
C ARG A 50 -13.91 1.14 -8.99
N ARG A 51 -13.74 0.00 -9.65
CA ARG A 51 -12.44 -0.68 -9.68
C ARG A 51 -11.46 0.10 -10.53
N LEU A 52 -10.23 0.15 -10.05
CA LEU A 52 -9.07 0.52 -10.83
C LEU A 52 -8.28 -0.76 -11.14
N THR A 53 -7.48 -0.71 -12.18
CA THR A 53 -6.56 -1.76 -12.57
C THR A 53 -5.18 -1.36 -12.09
N ALA A 54 -4.51 -2.22 -11.33
CA ALA A 54 -3.10 -2.04 -11.01
C ALA A 54 -2.26 -2.34 -12.25
N LEU A 55 -1.52 -1.35 -12.71
CA LEU A 55 -0.52 -1.49 -13.77
C LEU A 55 0.80 -2.01 -13.19
N ALA A 56 1.18 -1.43 -12.06
CA ALA A 56 2.33 -1.84 -11.25
C ALA A 56 1.99 -1.67 -9.76
N ALA A 57 2.56 -2.51 -8.92
CA ALA A 57 2.42 -2.47 -7.48
C ALA A 57 3.64 -3.16 -6.88
N ASP A 58 4.63 -2.36 -6.49
CA ASP A 58 5.94 -2.86 -6.11
C ASP A 58 6.28 -2.41 -4.69
N LEU A 59 6.88 -3.32 -3.94
CA LEU A 59 7.44 -3.09 -2.61
C LEU A 59 8.91 -3.52 -2.64
N THR A 60 9.81 -2.57 -2.46
CA THR A 60 11.23 -2.86 -2.21
C THR A 60 11.47 -2.81 -0.72
N VAL A 61 11.94 -3.91 -0.15
CA VAL A 61 12.35 -4.00 1.26
C VAL A 61 13.86 -3.98 1.30
N ALA A 62 14.42 -3.01 2.01
CA ALA A 62 15.85 -2.88 2.27
C ALA A 62 16.18 -3.30 3.71
N PRO A 63 17.46 -3.56 4.03
CA PRO A 63 17.88 -3.77 5.42
C PRO A 63 17.54 -2.58 6.32
N GLU A 64 17.71 -1.36 5.80
CA GLU A 64 17.35 -0.14 6.51
C GLU A 64 15.92 0.30 6.17
N PRO A 65 15.08 0.62 7.16
CA PRO A 65 13.67 0.99 6.93
C PRO A 65 13.47 2.22 6.04
N GLU A 66 14.41 3.17 6.08
CA GLU A 66 14.39 4.42 5.29
C GLU A 66 14.63 4.21 3.79
N ASP A 67 15.23 3.08 3.42
CA ASP A 67 15.48 2.70 2.03
C ASP A 67 14.35 1.83 1.45
N CYS A 68 13.33 1.50 2.25
CA CYS A 68 12.18 0.74 1.79
C CYS A 68 11.25 1.61 0.93
N VAL A 69 10.80 1.09 -0.21
CA VAL A 69 9.98 1.84 -1.17
C VAL A 69 8.69 1.09 -1.46
N LEU A 70 7.55 1.79 -1.42
CA LEU A 70 6.28 1.30 -1.93
C LEU A 70 5.82 2.17 -3.10
N SER A 71 5.54 1.55 -4.25
CA SER A 71 4.98 2.19 -5.43
C SER A 71 3.68 1.52 -5.86
N LEU A 72 2.72 2.31 -6.33
CA LEU A 72 1.49 1.85 -6.96
C LEU A 72 1.22 2.68 -8.21
N GLU A 73 0.88 2.03 -9.31
CA GLU A 73 0.42 2.66 -10.54
C GLU A 73 -0.96 2.12 -10.92
N LEU A 74 -1.95 2.99 -10.95
CA LEU A 74 -3.35 2.60 -11.10
C LEU A 74 -3.97 3.29 -12.31
N ALA A 75 -4.69 2.52 -13.12
CA ALA A 75 -5.45 3.01 -14.26
C ALA A 75 -6.93 2.70 -14.12
N GLY A 76 -7.77 3.44 -14.84
CA GLY A 76 -9.19 3.12 -14.92
C GLY A 76 -9.96 4.12 -15.76
N ARG A 77 -11.14 3.70 -16.25
CA ARG A 77 -12.02 4.58 -17.04
C ARG A 77 -12.41 5.84 -16.29
N VAL A 78 -12.56 5.75 -14.97
CA VAL A 78 -12.88 6.89 -14.10
C VAL A 78 -11.75 7.95 -14.08
N LEU A 79 -10.52 7.55 -14.42
CA LEU A 79 -9.35 8.43 -14.54
C LEU A 79 -9.17 8.98 -15.97
N ARG A 80 -10.07 8.64 -16.92
CA ARG A 80 -10.03 9.06 -18.32
C ARG A 80 -8.69 8.79 -19.03
N GLY A 81 -8.16 7.59 -18.84
CA GLY A 81 -6.90 7.15 -19.47
C GLY A 81 -5.62 7.68 -18.79
N ARG A 82 -5.76 8.43 -17.69
CA ARG A 82 -4.62 8.90 -16.88
C ARG A 82 -4.24 7.85 -15.84
N VAL A 83 -2.98 7.85 -15.46
CA VAL A 83 -2.45 7.01 -14.38
C VAL A 83 -2.45 7.80 -13.08
N LEU A 84 -2.90 7.13 -12.01
CA LEU A 84 -2.78 7.57 -10.64
C LEU A 84 -1.59 6.85 -10.03
N THR A 85 -0.58 7.59 -9.59
CA THR A 85 0.62 7.03 -8.97
C THR A 85 0.63 7.34 -7.48
N PHE A 86 1.15 6.40 -6.69
CA PHE A 86 1.51 6.62 -5.29
C PHE A 86 2.92 6.10 -5.09
N VAL A 87 3.81 6.91 -4.53
CA VAL A 87 5.20 6.53 -4.22
C VAL A 87 5.53 6.97 -2.81
N SER A 88 6.19 6.09 -2.05
CA SER A 88 6.62 6.37 -0.69
C SER A 88 7.94 5.70 -0.38
N THR A 89 8.79 6.41 0.35
CA THR A 89 10.01 5.92 1.01
C THR A 89 9.87 5.91 2.55
N SER A 90 8.66 6.20 3.06
CA SER A 90 8.42 6.35 4.50
C SER A 90 7.34 5.36 4.93
N ILE A 91 7.79 4.17 5.30
CA ILE A 91 6.96 3.09 5.81
C ILE A 91 7.25 2.94 7.30
N THR A 92 6.25 3.24 8.13
CA THR A 92 6.40 3.17 9.59
C THR A 92 5.45 2.11 10.16
N PRO A 93 5.91 1.23 11.05
CA PRO A 93 5.04 0.25 11.69
C PRO A 93 4.18 0.91 12.76
N GLU A 94 2.94 0.46 12.87
CA GLU A 94 2.01 0.76 13.95
C GLU A 94 1.47 -0.55 14.52
N ALA A 95 1.01 -0.54 15.78
CA ALA A 95 0.39 -1.69 16.44
C ALA A 95 1.20 -2.99 16.23
N ASP A 96 2.48 -2.95 16.64
CA ASP A 96 3.45 -4.05 16.57
C ASP A 96 3.67 -4.62 15.14
N GLY A 97 3.46 -3.80 14.11
CA GLY A 97 3.64 -4.18 12.70
C GLY A 97 2.41 -4.83 12.06
N SER A 98 1.29 -4.95 12.79
CA SER A 98 0.01 -5.37 12.21
C SER A 98 -0.63 -4.29 11.32
N ARG A 99 -0.13 -3.05 11.43
CA ARG A 99 -0.48 -1.93 10.56
C ARG A 99 0.79 -1.21 10.13
N LEU A 100 0.78 -0.68 8.92
CA LEU A 100 1.83 0.17 8.39
C LEU A 100 1.21 1.51 8.00
N ARG A 101 1.84 2.60 8.42
CA ARG A 101 1.55 3.94 7.96
C ARG A 101 2.57 4.34 6.92
N VAL A 102 2.09 4.60 5.71
CA VAL A 102 2.91 4.88 4.54
C VAL A 102 2.66 6.31 4.10
N LEU A 103 3.63 7.19 4.35
CA LEU A 103 3.55 8.59 3.97
C LEU A 103 4.25 8.77 2.62
N GLY A 104 3.56 9.29 1.64
CA GLY A 104 4.09 9.38 0.29
C GLY A 104 3.46 10.49 -0.51
N GLU A 105 3.76 10.48 -1.80
CA GLU A 105 3.20 11.39 -2.77
C GLU A 105 2.24 10.63 -3.67
N LEU A 106 1.06 11.22 -3.84
CA LEU A 106 0.08 10.76 -4.79
C LEU A 106 0.02 11.75 -5.95
N ALA A 107 0.25 11.28 -7.17
CA ALA A 107 0.13 12.11 -8.35
C ALA A 107 -0.94 11.57 -9.31
N LEU A 108 -1.63 12.51 -9.95
CA LEU A 108 -2.54 12.21 -11.04
C LEU A 108 -2.26 13.18 -12.17
N ALA A 109 -1.87 12.66 -13.33
CA ALA A 109 -1.35 13.47 -14.44
C ALA A 109 -0.28 14.46 -13.96
N ASP A 110 0.73 13.93 -13.25
CA ASP A 110 1.93 14.64 -12.80
C ASP A 110 1.68 15.83 -11.85
N ALA A 111 0.52 15.86 -11.20
CA ALA A 111 0.21 16.79 -10.12
C ALA A 111 0.37 16.09 -8.75
N PRO A 112 1.58 16.08 -8.15
CA PRO A 112 1.82 15.42 -6.87
C PRO A 112 1.13 16.16 -5.73
N ALA A 113 0.65 15.39 -4.75
CA ALA A 113 0.15 15.87 -3.49
C ALA A 113 0.53 14.91 -2.36
N PRO A 114 0.89 15.41 -1.17
CA PRO A 114 1.13 14.55 -0.01
C PRO A 114 -0.09 13.69 0.30
N ALA A 115 0.14 12.40 0.58
CA ALA A 115 -0.88 11.44 0.90
C ALA A 115 -0.41 10.43 1.96
N ALA A 116 -1.38 9.85 2.67
CA ALA A 116 -1.13 8.82 3.66
C ALA A 116 -1.95 7.58 3.31
N LEU A 117 -1.24 6.46 3.13
CA LEU A 117 -1.81 5.12 2.96
C LEU A 117 -1.65 4.37 4.27
N THR A 118 -2.74 3.84 4.80
CA THR A 118 -2.71 2.93 5.96
C THR A 118 -2.91 1.52 5.45
N LEU A 119 -1.93 0.64 5.65
CA LEU A 119 -1.99 -0.78 5.34
C LEU A 119 -2.27 -1.57 6.62
N ARG A 120 -3.22 -2.48 6.58
CA ARG A 120 -3.36 -3.55 7.56
C ARG A 120 -2.66 -4.79 6.99
N VAL A 121 -1.68 -5.31 7.72
CA VAL A 121 -1.04 -6.58 7.37
C VAL A 121 -2.02 -7.71 7.72
N VAL A 122 -2.39 -8.49 6.71
CA VAL A 122 -3.28 -9.64 6.86
C VAL A 122 -2.45 -10.88 7.12
N ASP A 123 -1.38 -11.04 6.35
CA ASP A 123 -0.43 -12.14 6.48
C ASP A 123 0.96 -11.69 6.03
N ARG A 124 1.99 -12.31 6.61
CA ARG A 124 3.39 -12.01 6.33
C ARG A 124 4.25 -13.25 6.49
N ALA A 125 5.05 -13.52 5.46
CA ALA A 125 6.06 -14.58 5.43
C ALA A 125 7.45 -13.98 5.12
N ALA A 126 8.44 -14.86 4.92
CA ALA A 126 9.77 -14.46 4.49
C ALA A 126 9.75 -13.77 3.11
N ASP A 127 8.95 -14.30 2.19
CA ASP A 127 8.89 -13.97 0.77
C ASP A 127 7.54 -13.37 0.33
N ARG A 128 6.65 -13.06 1.29
CA ARG A 128 5.29 -12.56 1.02
C ARG A 128 4.81 -11.52 2.02
N LEU A 129 4.08 -10.53 1.51
CA LEU A 129 3.22 -9.64 2.30
C LEU A 129 1.80 -9.55 1.70
N LEU A 130 0.79 -9.94 2.46
CA LEU A 130 -0.62 -9.71 2.12
C LEU A 130 -1.15 -8.55 2.94
N ALA A 131 -1.61 -7.48 2.28
CA ALA A 131 -2.06 -6.27 2.97
C ALA A 131 -3.35 -5.69 2.39
N LEU A 132 -4.13 -5.05 3.27
CA LEU A 132 -5.30 -4.25 2.94
C LEU A 132 -5.02 -2.77 3.27
N GLY A 133 -4.86 -1.97 2.23
CA GLY A 133 -4.56 -0.55 2.27
C GLY A 133 -5.78 0.33 2.08
N THR A 134 -5.78 1.48 2.76
CA THR A 134 -6.75 2.54 2.50
C THR A 134 -6.09 3.91 2.51
N LEU A 135 -6.42 4.74 1.52
CA LEU A 135 -5.87 6.08 1.34
C LEU A 135 -6.98 7.09 1.05
N GLY A 136 -6.88 8.27 1.66
CA GLY A 136 -7.77 9.39 1.37
C GLY A 136 -7.26 10.23 0.21
N LEU A 137 -8.16 10.59 -0.70
CA LEU A 137 -7.88 11.40 -1.89
C LEU A 137 -8.64 12.73 -1.79
N PRO A 138 -8.01 13.88 -2.03
CA PRO A 138 -8.72 15.15 -2.09
C PRO A 138 -9.61 15.20 -3.34
N TYR A 139 -10.92 15.40 -3.18
CA TYR A 139 -11.86 15.36 -4.31
C TYR A 139 -11.63 16.48 -5.32
N GLY A 140 -11.37 17.71 -4.86
CA GLY A 140 -11.19 18.88 -5.72
C GLY A 140 -10.11 18.68 -6.80
N PRO A 141 -8.87 18.33 -6.42
CA PRO A 141 -7.81 17.96 -7.36
C PRO A 141 -8.22 16.81 -8.29
N VAL A 142 -8.74 15.70 -7.76
CA VAL A 142 -9.17 14.55 -8.58
C VAL A 142 -10.22 14.97 -9.61
N ARG A 143 -11.22 15.76 -9.22
CA ARG A 143 -12.26 16.29 -10.10
C ARG A 143 -11.68 17.18 -11.20
N ARG A 144 -10.82 18.14 -10.86
CA ARG A 144 -10.23 19.08 -11.84
C ARG A 144 -9.43 18.34 -12.90
N THR A 145 -8.67 17.32 -12.49
CA THR A 145 -7.79 16.58 -13.38
C THR A 145 -8.55 15.49 -14.17
N THR A 146 -9.37 14.67 -13.53
CA THR A 146 -10.08 13.57 -14.22
C THR A 146 -11.41 13.95 -14.84
N GLY A 147 -12.02 15.08 -14.45
CA GLY A 147 -13.42 15.37 -14.75
C GLY A 147 -14.40 14.43 -14.03
N LEU A 148 -13.96 13.73 -12.97
CA LEU A 148 -14.82 12.92 -12.11
C LEU A 148 -15.85 13.82 -11.44
N THR A 149 -17.12 13.60 -11.77
CA THR A 149 -18.24 14.34 -11.17
C THR A 149 -19.05 13.43 -10.26
N LEU A 150 -19.14 13.80 -8.99
CA LEU A 150 -20.15 13.32 -8.07
C LEU A 150 -21.45 14.13 -8.26
N PRO A 151 -22.63 13.60 -7.87
CA PRO A 151 -23.90 14.32 -7.96
C PRO A 151 -23.83 15.70 -7.30
N ARG A 152 -24.46 16.70 -7.94
CA ARG A 152 -24.39 18.13 -7.56
C ARG A 152 -24.91 18.44 -6.15
N THR A 153 -25.66 17.54 -5.53
CA THR A 153 -26.27 17.71 -4.21
C THR A 153 -25.30 17.44 -3.05
N ARG A 154 -24.01 17.19 -3.31
CA ARG A 154 -23.06 16.76 -2.27
C ARG A 154 -21.75 17.55 -2.26
N PRO A 155 -21.38 18.15 -1.12
CA PRO A 155 -20.01 18.55 -0.86
C PRO A 155 -19.21 17.27 -0.59
N ALA A 156 -18.37 16.87 -1.53
CA ALA A 156 -17.41 15.82 -1.28
C ALA A 156 -16.04 16.47 -1.23
N ASP A 157 -15.40 16.52 -0.07
CA ASP A 157 -14.04 17.03 0.02
C ASP A 157 -13.01 15.90 -0.18
N ARG A 158 -13.45 14.64 0.04
CA ARG A 158 -12.58 13.46 0.00
C ARG A 158 -13.23 12.26 -0.69
N ILE A 159 -12.43 11.53 -1.45
CA ILE A 159 -12.69 10.19 -1.99
C ILE A 159 -11.74 9.22 -1.27
N ARG A 160 -12.04 7.92 -1.23
CA ARG A 160 -11.16 6.91 -0.64
C ARG A 160 -10.72 5.89 -1.68
N LEU A 161 -9.45 5.55 -1.67
CA LEU A 161 -8.87 4.42 -2.36
C LEU A 161 -8.74 3.24 -1.39
N LEU A 162 -9.20 2.07 -1.80
CA LEU A 162 -8.94 0.79 -1.15
C LEU A 162 -7.96 0.01 -2.03
N VAL A 163 -7.00 -0.66 -1.41
CA VAL A 163 -5.98 -1.49 -2.06
C VAL A 163 -5.93 -2.81 -1.32
N ALA A 164 -6.07 -3.93 -1.99
CA ALA A 164 -5.77 -5.25 -1.44
C ALA A 164 -4.72 -5.86 -2.34
N ALA A 165 -3.53 -6.13 -1.79
CA ALA A 165 -2.38 -6.56 -2.57
C ALA A 165 -1.65 -7.69 -1.84
N GLU A 166 -1.30 -8.72 -2.61
CA GLU A 166 -0.32 -9.73 -2.22
C GLU A 166 0.99 -9.43 -2.94
N PHE A 167 1.98 -8.96 -2.20
CA PHE A 167 3.33 -8.73 -2.68
C PHE A 167 4.15 -10.00 -2.49
N THR A 168 4.73 -10.52 -3.57
CA THR A 168 5.57 -11.72 -3.55
C THR A 168 6.91 -11.42 -4.19
N CYS A 169 7.99 -11.95 -3.63
CA CYS A 169 9.29 -11.91 -4.27
C CYS A 169 9.26 -12.83 -5.49
N PRO A 170 9.68 -12.39 -6.69
CA PRO A 170 9.86 -13.30 -7.81
C PRO A 170 10.95 -14.30 -7.45
N ALA A 171 10.64 -15.59 -7.56
CA ALA A 171 11.57 -16.69 -7.31
C ALA A 171 12.75 -16.70 -8.29
#